data_AF-A0A6G2DMW1-F1
#
_entry.id   AF-A0A6G2DMW1-F1
#
_cell.length_a   1.000
_cell.length_b   1.000
_cell.length_c   1.000
_cell.angle_alpha   90.00
_cell.angle_beta   90.00
_cell.angle_gamma   90.00
#
_symmetry.space_group_name_H-M   'P 1'
#
loop_
_entity.id
_entity.type
_entity.pdbx_description
1 polymer ?
#
loop_
_entity_poly.entity_id
_entity_poly.type
_entity_poly.pdbx_seq_one_letter_code
_entity_poly.pdbx_strand_id
1 'polypeptide(L)'
;MADYILVRDSEIVYETSSEIVSKVKVGEGTLNRFCKKIGYSGFQELKLKMTKDILELESQKMSSDTFIDEIKNNYLSIVESTRKLIDGRQIELAIKLIREANQILMIGVGSSGNAAREFESSLLRIGIISKT
;
A
#
# COMPACT_ATOMS: atom_id res chain seq x y z
N MET A 1 -14.67 -3.05 -16.68
CA MET A 1 -14.60 -3.43 -15.24
C MET A 1 -14.39 -4.92 -15.12
N ALA A 2 -15.33 -5.77 -15.57
CA ALA A 2 -15.13 -7.22 -15.58
C ALA A 2 -13.83 -7.65 -16.28
N ASP A 3 -13.57 -7.11 -17.48
CA ASP A 3 -12.33 -7.42 -18.24
C ASP A 3 -11.07 -6.94 -17.50
N TYR A 4 -11.17 -5.82 -16.78
CA TYR A 4 -10.03 -5.28 -16.02
C TYR A 4 -9.68 -6.17 -14.82
N ILE A 5 -10.70 -6.68 -14.13
CA ILE A 5 -10.51 -7.56 -12.98
C ILE A 5 -9.93 -8.91 -13.44
N LEU A 6 -10.58 -9.56 -14.41
CA LEU A 6 -10.19 -10.90 -14.90
C LEU A 6 -8.76 -10.97 -15.48
N VAL A 7 -8.28 -9.89 -16.10
CA VAL A 7 -6.93 -9.84 -16.68
C VAL A 7 -5.85 -9.56 -15.61
N ARG A 8 -6.22 -9.00 -14.45
CA ARG A 8 -5.29 -8.46 -13.44
C ARG A 8 -5.61 -8.95 -12.03
N ASP A 9 -6.18 -10.14 -11.88
CA ASP A 9 -6.67 -10.68 -10.60
C ASP A 9 -5.62 -10.61 -9.47
N SER A 10 -4.34 -10.82 -9.78
CA SER A 10 -3.24 -10.74 -8.80
C SER A 10 -2.78 -9.32 -8.47
N GLU A 11 -3.00 -8.34 -9.36
CA GLU A 11 -2.60 -6.95 -9.11
C GLU A 11 -3.68 -6.17 -8.37
N ILE A 12 -4.96 -6.48 -8.63
CA ILE A 12 -6.09 -5.70 -8.11
C ILE A 12 -6.20 -5.77 -6.58
N VAL A 13 -5.68 -6.83 -5.97
CA VAL A 13 -5.60 -6.98 -4.50
C VAL A 13 -4.59 -6.01 -3.86
N TYR A 14 -3.75 -5.33 -4.64
CA TYR A 14 -2.83 -4.30 -4.14
C TYR A 14 -3.29 -2.87 -4.49
N GLU A 15 -4.31 -2.71 -5.34
CA GLU A 15 -4.81 -1.40 -5.77
C GLU A 15 -5.91 -0.85 -4.86
N THR A 16 -5.92 0.46 -4.65
CA THR A 16 -7.02 1.20 -4.02
C THR A 16 -8.20 1.37 -4.98
N SER A 17 -9.39 1.69 -4.44
CA SER A 17 -10.57 2.00 -5.28
C SER A 17 -10.26 3.13 -6.27
N SER A 18 -9.62 4.19 -5.79
CA SER A 18 -9.22 5.36 -6.57
C SER A 18 -8.29 5.01 -7.74
N GLU A 19 -7.30 4.15 -7.52
CA GLU A 19 -6.38 3.72 -8.58
C GLU A 19 -7.11 2.92 -9.67
N ILE A 20 -7.99 1.99 -9.28
CA ILE A 20 -8.75 1.17 -10.22
C ILE A 20 -9.68 2.04 -11.06
N VAL A 21 -10.45 2.93 -10.42
CA VAL A 21 -11.40 3.76 -11.16
C VAL A 21 -10.71 4.77 -12.07
N SER A 22 -9.51 5.23 -11.70
CA SER A 22 -8.65 6.05 -12.56
C SER A 22 -8.20 5.26 -13.81
N LYS A 23 -7.72 4.03 -13.65
CA LYS A 23 -7.27 3.17 -14.76
C LYS A 23 -8.39 2.76 -15.71
N VAL A 24 -9.57 2.45 -15.15
CA VAL A 24 -10.76 2.03 -15.92
C VAL A 24 -11.57 3.23 -16.43
N LYS A 25 -11.20 4.46 -16.03
CA LYS A 25 -11.88 5.72 -16.37
C LYS A 25 -13.37 5.72 -16.02
N VAL A 26 -13.69 5.31 -14.79
CA VAL A 26 -15.05 5.30 -14.25
C VAL A 26 -15.11 6.05 -12.92
N GLY A 27 -16.30 6.27 -12.36
CA GLY A 27 -16.46 6.78 -10.99
C GLY A 27 -16.49 5.65 -9.95
N GLU A 28 -16.16 5.96 -8.69
CA GLU A 28 -16.24 5.01 -7.56
C GLU A 28 -17.63 4.38 -7.40
N GLY A 29 -18.69 5.14 -7.67
CA GLY A 29 -20.06 4.61 -7.66
C GLY A 29 -20.27 3.47 -8.67
N THR A 30 -19.57 3.50 -9.80
CA THR A 30 -19.64 2.44 -10.81
C THR A 30 -18.90 1.19 -10.37
N LEU A 31 -17.73 1.33 -9.72
CA LEU A 31 -17.01 0.21 -9.10
C LEU A 31 -17.85 -0.48 -8.02
N ASN A 32 -18.46 0.30 -7.13
CA ASN A 32 -19.33 -0.26 -6.09
C ASN A 32 -20.60 -0.92 -6.65
N ARG A 33 -21.25 -0.31 -7.65
CA ARG A 33 -22.39 -0.94 -8.35
C ARG A 33 -22.00 -2.25 -9.03
N PHE A 34 -20.82 -2.29 -9.64
CA PHE A 34 -20.29 -3.50 -10.25
C PHE A 34 -20.13 -4.60 -9.20
N CYS A 35 -19.44 -4.33 -8.08
CA CYS A 35 -19.22 -5.31 -7.00
C CYS A 35 -20.55 -5.86 -6.46
N LYS A 36 -21.54 -4.99 -6.24
CA LYS A 36 -22.90 -5.38 -5.84
C LYS A 36 -23.61 -6.25 -6.87
N LYS A 37 -23.46 -5.94 -8.16
CA LYS A 37 -24.08 -6.72 -9.23
C LYS A 37 -23.54 -8.15 -9.32
N ILE A 38 -22.28 -8.36 -8.94
CA ILE A 38 -21.65 -9.69 -8.96
C ILE A 38 -21.70 -10.41 -7.59
N GLY A 39 -22.47 -9.88 -6.62
CA GLY A 39 -22.78 -10.57 -5.37
C GLY A 39 -21.99 -10.13 -4.13
N TYR A 40 -21.18 -9.05 -4.21
CA TYR A 40 -20.44 -8.51 -3.07
C TYR A 40 -21.04 -7.21 -2.55
N SER A 41 -21.01 -6.95 -1.25
CA SER A 41 -21.49 -5.71 -0.61
C SER A 41 -20.76 -4.45 -1.10
N GLY A 42 -19.54 -4.57 -1.61
CA GLY A 42 -18.75 -3.49 -2.19
C GLY A 42 -17.33 -3.93 -2.57
N PHE A 43 -16.50 -2.97 -2.96
CA PHE A 43 -15.13 -3.25 -3.42
C PHE A 43 -14.25 -3.89 -2.34
N GLN A 44 -14.39 -3.47 -1.07
CA GLN A 44 -13.59 -4.03 0.02
C GLN A 44 -13.84 -5.53 0.23
N GLU A 45 -15.10 -5.97 0.16
CA GLU A 45 -15.44 -7.39 0.33
C GLU A 45 -14.93 -8.23 -0.84
N LEU A 46 -15.13 -7.75 -2.09
CA LEU A 46 -14.57 -8.40 -3.27
C LEU A 46 -13.05 -8.56 -3.14
N LYS A 47 -12.36 -7.47 -2.78
CA LYS A 47 -10.90 -7.47 -2.60
C LYS A 47 -10.45 -8.49 -1.56
N LEU A 48 -11.12 -8.53 -0.41
CA LEU A 48 -10.81 -9.48 0.67
C LEU A 48 -10.99 -10.93 0.24
N LYS A 49 -12.05 -11.24 -0.51
CA LYS A 49 -12.30 -12.59 -1.01
C LYS A 49 -11.23 -13.03 -2.01
N MET A 50 -10.89 -12.15 -2.96
CA MET A 50 -9.82 -12.41 -3.94
C MET A 50 -8.46 -12.62 -3.27
N THR A 51 -8.11 -11.80 -2.26
CA THR A 51 -6.85 -11.96 -1.52
C THR A 51 -6.77 -13.33 -0.84
N LYS A 52 -7.86 -13.81 -0.23
CA LYS A 52 -7.88 -15.14 0.39
C LYS A 52 -7.67 -16.25 -0.64
N ASP A 53 -8.37 -16.18 -1.76
CA ASP A 53 -8.28 -17.21 -2.80
C ASP A 53 -6.87 -17.27 -3.40
N ILE A 54 -6.19 -16.13 -3.56
CA ILE A 54 -4.78 -16.06 -4.01
C ILE A 54 -3.84 -16.69 -2.97
N LEU A 55 -3.97 -16.31 -1.69
CA LEU A 55 -3.11 -16.83 -0.63
C LEU A 55 -3.27 -18.36 -0.45
N GLU A 56 -4.48 -18.89 -0.61
CA GLU A 56 -4.73 -20.34 -0.57
C GLU A 56 -4.01 -21.06 -1.72
N LEU A 57 -4.03 -20.49 -2.94
CA LEU A 57 -3.33 -21.03 -4.10
C LEU A 57 -1.80 -20.97 -3.97
N GLU A 58 -1.26 -19.93 -3.35
CA GLU A 58 0.17 -19.77 -3.09
C GLU A 58 0.66 -20.75 -2.00
N SER A 59 -0.12 -20.92 -0.93
CA SER A 59 0.23 -21.82 0.18
C SER A 59 0.36 -23.29 -0.22
N GLN A 60 -0.38 -23.73 -1.25
CA GLN A 60 -0.32 -25.11 -1.74
C GLN A 60 0.93 -25.42 -2.59
N LYS A 61 1.69 -24.39 -3.01
CA LYS A 61 2.84 -24.55 -3.93
C LYS A 61 4.21 -24.51 -3.26
N MET A 62 4.28 -24.28 -1.95
CA MET A 62 5.51 -23.84 -1.29
C MET A 62 6.17 -24.94 -0.46
N SER A 63 7.45 -25.24 -0.72
CA SER A 63 8.30 -26.02 0.20
C SER A 63 9.04 -25.08 1.17
N SER A 64 9.50 -25.58 2.33
CA SER A 64 10.11 -24.74 3.37
C SER A 64 11.36 -24.00 2.91
N ASP A 65 12.16 -24.64 2.05
CA ASP A 65 13.42 -24.06 1.56
C ASP A 65 13.18 -22.96 0.51
N THR A 66 12.10 -23.03 -0.27
CA THR A 66 11.74 -21.96 -1.22
C THR A 66 11.11 -20.76 -0.53
N PHE A 67 10.45 -20.96 0.61
CA PHE A 67 9.75 -19.89 1.32
C PHE A 67 10.67 -18.78 1.86
N ILE A 68 11.80 -19.16 2.46
CA ILE A 68 12.76 -18.17 3.00
C ILE A 68 13.33 -17.32 1.86
N ASP A 69 13.70 -17.95 0.75
CA ASP A 69 14.21 -17.25 -0.42
C ASP A 69 13.15 -16.36 -1.08
N GLU A 70 11.90 -16.78 -1.10
CA GLU A 70 10.78 -15.99 -1.62
C GLU A 70 10.52 -14.75 -0.75
N ILE A 71 10.52 -14.88 0.59
CA ILE A 71 10.44 -13.74 1.51
C ILE A 71 11.57 -12.76 1.24
N LYS A 72 12.81 -13.26 1.16
CA LYS A 72 13.99 -12.42 0.89
C LYS A 72 13.83 -11.67 -0.44
N ASN A 73 13.44 -12.36 -1.50
CA ASN A 73 13.26 -11.76 -2.82
C ASN A 73 12.12 -10.73 -2.83
N ASN A 74 11.05 -10.98 -2.08
CA ASN A 74 9.97 -10.02 -1.89
C ASN A 74 10.46 -8.74 -1.19
N TYR A 75 11.22 -8.86 -0.09
CA TYR A 75 11.81 -7.69 0.57
C TYR A 75 12.75 -6.90 -0.34
N LEU A 76 13.60 -7.58 -1.12
CA LEU A 76 14.47 -6.91 -2.10
C LEU A 76 13.66 -6.15 -3.14
N SER A 77 12.60 -6.77 -3.68
CA SER A 77 11.71 -6.14 -4.64
C SER A 77 11.00 -4.91 -4.07
N ILE A 78 10.55 -4.96 -2.81
CA ILE A 78 9.96 -3.81 -2.11
C ILE A 78 10.97 -2.68 -1.98
N VAL A 79 12.21 -2.97 -1.59
CA VAL A 79 13.28 -1.97 -1.46
C VAL A 79 13.59 -1.32 -2.81
N GLU A 80 13.75 -2.13 -3.87
CA GLU A 80 14.02 -1.63 -5.22
C GLU A 80 12.86 -0.79 -5.77
N SER A 81 11.62 -1.26 -5.59
CA SER A 81 10.43 -0.54 -6.04
C SER A 81 10.26 0.78 -5.30
N THR A 82 10.48 0.79 -3.98
CA THR A 82 10.48 2.01 -3.17
C THR A 82 11.54 3.00 -3.66
N ARG A 83 12.76 2.53 -3.96
CA ARG A 83 13.83 3.39 -4.48
C ARG A 83 13.46 4.08 -5.79
N LYS A 84 12.75 3.39 -6.69
CA LYS A 84 12.28 3.92 -7.98
C LYS A 84 11.25 5.05 -7.84
N LEU A 85 10.49 5.06 -6.73
CA LEU A 85 9.49 6.09 -6.44
C LEU A 85 10.10 7.37 -5.82
N ILE A 86 11.31 7.29 -5.28
CA ILE A 86 11.97 8.42 -4.61
C ILE A 86 12.53 9.41 -5.65
N ASP A 87 11.92 10.58 -5.74
CA ASP A 87 12.48 11.77 -6.42
C ASP A 87 13.36 12.56 -5.43
N GLY A 88 14.65 12.69 -5.74
CA GLY A 88 15.60 13.43 -4.90
C GLY A 88 15.20 14.89 -4.65
N ARG A 89 14.52 15.54 -5.61
CA ARG A 89 14.05 16.93 -5.44
C ARG A 89 12.95 17.03 -4.40
N GLN A 90 12.07 16.02 -4.32
CA GLN A 90 11.01 15.96 -3.32
C GLN A 90 11.59 15.71 -1.92
N ILE A 91 12.67 14.94 -1.82
CA ILE A 91 13.40 14.74 -0.57
C ILE A 91 14.02 16.04 -0.08
N GLU A 92 14.72 16.80 -0.95
CA GLU A 92 15.28 18.10 -0.58
C GLU A 92 14.21 19.10 -0.12
N LEU A 93 13.06 19.11 -0.80
CA LEU A 93 11.92 19.92 -0.39
C LEU A 93 11.39 19.50 0.99
N ALA A 94 11.23 18.20 1.23
CA ALA A 94 10.78 17.68 2.52
C ALA A 94 11.75 18.04 3.65
N ILE A 95 13.07 17.93 3.41
CA ILE A 95 14.12 18.32 4.36
C ILE A 95 13.99 19.80 4.71
N LYS A 96 13.83 20.68 3.71
CA LYS A 96 13.65 22.11 3.94
C LYS A 96 12.43 22.39 4.82
N LEU A 97 11.28 21.82 4.48
CA LEU A 97 10.02 22.00 5.22
C LEU A 97 10.13 21.50 6.66
N ILE A 98 10.77 20.35 6.87
CA ILE A 98 11.01 19.77 8.20
C ILE A 98 11.89 20.70 9.05
N ARG A 99 12.93 21.29 8.47
CA ARG A 99 13.85 22.20 9.18
C ARG A 99 13.23 23.54 9.54
N GLU A 100 12.30 24.04 8.72
CA GLU A 100 11.63 25.33 8.92
C GLU A 100 10.38 25.20 9.80
N ALA A 101 9.90 23.98 10.08
CA ALA A 101 8.73 23.76 10.89
C ALA A 101 9.00 24.03 12.39
N ASN A 102 8.12 24.79 13.03
CA ASN A 102 8.15 25.00 14.48
C ASN A 102 7.82 23.72 15.25
N GLN A 103 6.92 22.90 14.69
CA GLN A 103 6.50 21.62 15.25
C GLN A 103 5.94 20.73 14.13
N ILE A 104 6.22 19.43 14.20
CA ILE A 104 5.71 18.43 13.26
C ILE A 104 4.69 17.53 13.97
N LEU A 105 3.49 17.40 13.39
CA LEU A 105 2.46 16.46 13.87
C LEU A 105 2.43 15.23 12.97
N MET A 106 2.56 14.06 13.59
CA MET A 106 2.54 12.75 12.94
C MET A 106 1.19 12.10 13.19
N ILE A 107 0.51 11.62 12.14
CA ILE A 107 -0.80 10.98 12.27
C ILE A 107 -0.79 9.65 11.53
N GLY A 108 -1.16 8.58 12.22
CA GLY A 108 -1.26 7.24 11.63
C GLY A 108 -2.04 6.30 12.53
N VAL A 109 -2.73 5.33 11.91
CA VAL A 109 -3.48 4.27 12.60
C VAL A 109 -2.86 2.93 12.23
N GLY A 110 -2.83 1.99 13.18
CA GLY A 110 -2.29 0.65 12.95
C GLY A 110 -0.79 0.67 12.61
N SER A 111 -0.40 -0.05 11.54
CA SER A 111 0.99 -0.10 11.08
C SER A 111 1.56 1.26 10.70
N SER A 112 0.74 2.13 10.08
CA SER A 112 1.13 3.51 9.78
C SER A 112 1.35 4.34 11.06
N GLY A 113 0.66 4.01 12.16
CA GLY A 113 0.90 4.62 13.47
C GLY A 113 2.26 4.23 14.05
N ASN A 114 2.72 2.98 13.82
CA ASN A 114 4.06 2.56 14.23
C ASN A 114 5.15 3.30 13.45
N ALA A 115 5.00 3.41 12.13
CA ALA A 115 5.92 4.19 11.29
C ALA A 115 5.96 5.68 11.70
N ALA A 116 4.81 6.27 12.02
CA ALA A 116 4.70 7.64 12.50
C ALA A 116 5.51 7.86 13.80
N ARG A 117 5.38 6.95 14.79
CA ARG A 117 6.13 7.00 16.05
C ARG A 117 7.63 6.79 15.86
N GLU A 118 8.02 5.91 14.95
CA GLU A 118 9.44 5.69 14.62
C GLU A 118 10.08 6.95 14.03
N PHE A 119 9.34 7.65 13.16
CA PHE A 119 9.79 8.91 12.59
C PHE A 119 9.83 10.05 13.63
N GLU A 120 8.80 10.15 14.49
CA GLU A 120 8.81 11.07 15.65
C GLU A 120 10.07 10.85 16.52
N SER A 121 10.37 9.60 16.89
CA SER A 121 11.56 9.25 17.66
C SER A 121 12.86 9.67 16.97
N SER A 122 12.91 9.55 15.64
CA SER A 122 14.06 9.98 14.83
C SER A 122 14.22 11.49 14.80
N LEU A 123 13.11 12.24 14.66
CA LEU A 123 13.09 13.71 14.67
C LEU A 123 13.47 14.27 16.04
N LEU A 124 12.90 13.74 17.12
CA LEU A 124 13.22 14.15 18.49
C LEU A 124 14.71 13.94 18.81
N ARG A 125 15.30 12.86 18.31
CA ARG A 125 16.74 12.55 18.49
C ARG A 125 17.66 13.62 17.89
N ILE A 126 17.24 14.28 16.82
CA ILE A 126 17.99 15.36 16.17
C ILE A 126 17.52 16.76 16.60
N GLY A 127 16.70 16.86 17.65
CA GLY A 127 16.25 18.12 18.22
C GLY A 127 15.08 18.78 17.50
N ILE A 128 14.40 18.06 16.60
CA ILE A 128 13.21 18.57 15.91
C ILE A 128 11.97 18.22 16.73
N ILE A 129 11.21 19.25 17.12
CA ILE A 129 9.99 19.09 17.92
C ILE A 129 8.93 18.39 17.07
N SER A 130 8.53 17.19 17.51
CA SER A 130 7.47 16.42 16.87
C SER A 130 6.57 15.73 17.88
N LYS A 131 5.36 15.37 17.45
CA LYS A 131 4.36 14.68 18.28
C LYS A 131 3.55 13.70 17.43
N THR A 132 3.26 12.51 17.97
CA THR A 132 2.26 11.57 17.41
C THR A 132 0.91 11.63 18.11
#